data_AF-A0A3M2AFC8-F1
#
_entry.id   AF-A0A3M2AFC8-F1
#
_cell.length_a   1.000
_cell.length_b   1.000
_cell.length_c   1.000
_cell.angle_alpha   90.00
_cell.angle_beta   90.00
_cell.angle_gamma   90.00
#
_symmetry.space_group_name_H-M   'P 1'
#
loop_
_entity.id
_entity.type
_entity.pdbx_description
1 polymer ?
#
loop_
_entity_poly.entity_id
_entity_poly.type
_entity_poly.pdbx_seq_one_letter_code
_entity_poly.pdbx_strand_id
1 'polypeptide(L)'
;MESPSVNNLITQLLRSLAPQVAPYELHMFHNQQEDYLRDPETVLRGQLGEDAQILTDYSAVQTVRFLVPIMTAVLREVVLYVMQITGEKAPCPEILAHLNGYQLEEIHKLVLSKARQFRLSEKKSHLLADTIVSYLAEFSIQNYLPGN
;
A
#
# COMPACT_ATOMS: atom_id res chain seq x y z
N MET A 1 -2.74 18.66 -5.82
CA MET A 1 -2.43 18.73 -4.37
C MET A 1 -3.21 17.63 -3.71
N GLU A 2 -2.53 16.59 -3.27
CA GLU A 2 -3.18 15.42 -2.67
C GLU A 2 -3.73 15.78 -1.29
N SER A 3 -4.89 15.23 -0.92
CA SER A 3 -5.47 15.51 0.38
C SER A 3 -4.59 14.86 1.47
N PRO A 4 -4.18 15.60 2.53
CA PRO A 4 -3.37 15.05 3.61
C PRO A 4 -4.02 13.81 4.26
N SER A 5 -5.35 13.72 4.21
CA SER A 5 -6.11 12.56 4.66
C SER A 5 -5.79 11.27 3.89
N VAL A 6 -5.58 11.33 2.56
CA VAL A 6 -5.23 10.16 1.74
C VAL A 6 -3.87 9.62 2.17
N ASN A 7 -2.88 10.51 2.28
CA ASN A 7 -1.53 10.13 2.67
C ASN A 7 -1.49 9.57 4.10
N ASN A 8 -2.29 10.12 5.01
CA ASN A 8 -2.43 9.60 6.38
C ASN A 8 -3.05 8.20 6.42
N LEU A 9 -4.08 7.93 5.61
CA LEU A 9 -4.67 6.59 5.52
C LEU A 9 -3.68 5.60 4.90
N ILE A 10 -3.00 5.97 3.81
CA ILE A 10 -1.96 5.13 3.19
C ILE A 10 -0.85 4.81 4.20
N THR A 11 -0.37 5.80 4.94
CA THR A 11 0.68 5.59 5.97
C THR A 11 0.20 4.61 7.04
N GLN A 12 -1.05 4.72 7.50
CA GLN A 12 -1.64 3.77 8.46
C GLN A 12 -1.72 2.35 7.88
N LEU A 13 -2.16 2.20 6.64
CA LEU A 13 -2.20 0.91 5.95
C LEU A 13 -0.79 0.32 5.81
N LEU A 14 0.21 1.13 5.46
CA LEU A 14 1.59 0.69 5.35
C LEU A 14 2.15 0.19 6.68
N ARG A 15 1.84 0.82 7.81
CA ARG A 15 2.25 0.31 9.14
C ARG A 15 1.72 -1.10 9.42
N SER A 16 0.49 -1.40 9.00
CA SER A 16 -0.13 -2.72 9.19
C SER A 16 0.38 -3.77 8.19
N LEU A 17 0.64 -3.38 6.95
CA LEU A 17 0.89 -4.30 5.84
C LEU A 17 2.38 -4.52 5.56
N ALA A 18 3.22 -3.50 5.73
CA ALA A 18 4.65 -3.59 5.42
C ALA A 18 5.40 -4.67 6.21
N PRO A 19 5.08 -4.96 7.50
CA PRO A 19 5.72 -6.06 8.22
C PRO A 19 5.48 -7.44 7.58
N GLN A 20 4.37 -7.63 6.86
CA GLN A 20 4.01 -8.89 6.24
C GLN A 20 4.59 -9.04 4.84
N VAL A 21 4.62 -7.94 4.07
CA VAL A 21 5.03 -7.94 2.66
C VAL A 21 6.50 -7.60 2.47
N ALA A 22 7.05 -6.72 3.31
CA ALA A 22 8.39 -6.15 3.17
C ALA A 22 9.20 -6.14 4.49
N PRO A 23 9.26 -7.25 5.26
CA PRO A 23 9.91 -7.27 6.57
C PRO A 23 11.40 -6.89 6.52
N TYR A 24 12.10 -7.27 5.45
CA TYR A 24 13.52 -6.96 5.26
C TYR A 24 13.78 -5.46 5.05
N GLU A 25 12.85 -4.76 4.38
CA GLU A 25 12.97 -3.31 4.19
C GLU A 25 12.77 -2.58 5.50
N LEU A 26 11.79 -2.99 6.30
CA LEU A 26 11.62 -2.44 7.64
C LEU A 26 12.86 -2.64 8.51
N HIS A 27 13.53 -3.79 8.39
CA HIS A 27 14.79 -4.02 9.09
C HIS A 27 15.92 -3.10 8.59
N MET A 28 16.02 -2.92 7.27
CA MET A 28 17.00 -2.03 6.64
C MET A 28 16.84 -0.57 7.11
N PHE A 29 15.60 -0.10 7.23
CA PHE A 29 15.27 1.26 7.65
C PHE A 29 14.88 1.37 9.14
N HIS A 30 15.31 0.44 10.00
CA HIS A 30 14.85 0.35 11.40
C HIS A 30 14.94 1.67 12.20
N ASN A 31 15.97 2.49 11.98
CA ASN A 31 16.16 3.77 12.68
C ASN A 31 15.25 4.91 12.18
N GLN A 32 14.58 4.72 11.05
CA GLN A 32 13.74 5.74 10.39
C GLN A 32 12.48 5.12 9.78
N GLN A 33 11.93 4.07 10.40
CA GLN A 33 10.78 3.35 9.87
C GLN A 33 9.57 4.26 9.67
N GLU A 34 9.30 5.15 10.63
CA GLU A 34 8.15 6.06 10.56
C GLU A 34 8.29 7.06 9.40
N ASP A 35 9.49 7.62 9.19
CA ASP A 35 9.76 8.51 8.08
C ASP A 35 9.72 7.76 6.75
N TYR A 36 10.24 6.53 6.72
CA TYR A 36 10.22 5.67 5.54
C TYR A 36 8.80 5.26 5.13
N LEU A 37 7.93 4.95 6.08
CA LEU A 37 6.53 4.59 5.78
C LEU A 37 5.69 5.82 5.40
N ARG A 38 6.07 7.01 5.87
CA ARG A 38 5.41 8.27 5.51
C ARG A 38 5.79 8.74 4.11
N ASP A 39 7.09 8.72 3.80
CA ASP A 39 7.63 9.17 2.53
C ASP A 39 8.83 8.32 2.11
N PRO A 40 8.57 7.12 1.55
CA PRO A 40 9.63 6.19 1.21
C PRO A 40 10.53 6.74 0.10
N GLU A 41 10.02 7.57 -0.80
CA GLU A 41 10.81 8.13 -1.90
C GLU A 41 11.86 9.11 -1.39
N THR A 42 11.48 10.02 -0.48
CA THR A 42 12.42 10.98 0.11
C THR A 42 13.49 10.27 0.93
N VAL A 43 13.12 9.28 1.73
CA VAL A 43 14.09 8.52 2.54
C VAL A 43 15.05 7.71 1.67
N LEU A 44 14.57 7.10 0.59
CA LEU A 44 15.42 6.38 -0.36
C LEU A 44 16.41 7.31 -1.05
N ARG A 45 15.96 8.48 -1.52
CA ARG A 45 16.86 9.49 -2.10
C ARG A 45 17.91 9.98 -1.11
N GLY A 46 17.52 10.16 0.15
CA GLY A 46 18.43 10.56 1.23
C GLY A 46 19.50 9.50 1.55
N GLN A 47 19.16 8.21 1.51
CA GLN A 47 20.10 7.12 1.83
C GLN A 47 20.94 6.64 0.64
N LEU A 48 20.36 6.61 -0.56
CA LEU A 48 20.97 5.99 -1.75
C LEU A 48 21.51 7.04 -2.74
N GLY A 49 21.35 8.33 -2.44
CA GLY A 49 21.82 9.45 -3.26
C GLY A 49 20.85 9.86 -4.37
N GLU A 50 21.19 10.92 -5.11
CA GLU A 50 20.37 11.43 -6.21
C GLU A 50 20.25 10.43 -7.38
N ASP A 51 21.17 9.47 -7.52
CA ASP A 51 21.07 8.39 -8.51
C ASP A 51 20.03 7.32 -8.12
N ALA A 52 19.47 7.39 -6.91
CA ALA A 52 18.24 6.68 -6.56
C ALA A 52 17.01 7.28 -7.26
N GLN A 53 17.18 8.42 -7.96
CA GLN A 53 16.16 8.99 -8.81
C GLN A 53 15.79 7.97 -9.88
N ILE A 54 14.52 7.55 -9.78
CA ILE A 54 13.75 6.93 -10.83
C ILE A 54 14.05 5.43 -11.04
N LEU A 55 13.81 4.64 -9.98
CA LEU A 55 13.34 3.23 -10.08
C LEU A 55 11.99 3.09 -10.82
N THR A 56 11.43 4.20 -11.30
CA THR A 56 10.29 4.23 -12.21
C THR A 56 10.71 4.31 -13.68
N ASP A 57 12.01 4.40 -14.02
CA ASP A 57 12.52 4.40 -15.39
C ASP A 57 13.22 3.08 -15.71
N TYR A 58 12.73 2.48 -16.78
CA TYR A 58 12.72 1.05 -17.02
C TYR A 58 13.97 0.55 -17.76
N SER A 59 15.18 0.88 -17.29
CA SER A 59 16.42 0.37 -17.92
C SER A 59 17.31 -0.40 -16.94
N ALA A 60 17.78 -1.55 -17.42
CA ALA A 60 18.25 -2.67 -16.61
C ALA A 60 19.72 -2.53 -16.20
N VAL A 61 20.00 -2.45 -14.89
CA VAL A 61 21.13 -3.10 -14.20
C VAL A 61 20.73 -3.27 -12.73
N GLN A 62 20.69 -4.51 -12.24
CA GLN A 62 20.45 -4.94 -10.84
C GLN A 62 19.90 -3.88 -9.85
N THR A 63 18.66 -3.43 -10.07
CA THR A 63 18.04 -2.43 -9.20
C THR A 63 17.40 -3.12 -8.01
N VAL A 64 17.85 -2.79 -6.80
CA VAL A 64 17.17 -3.21 -5.56
C VAL A 64 15.77 -2.58 -5.58
N ARG A 65 14.73 -3.41 -5.74
CA ARG A 65 13.35 -2.94 -5.72
C ARG A 65 12.81 -2.99 -4.30
N PHE A 66 12.54 -1.81 -3.77
CA PHE A 66 11.82 -1.64 -2.52
C PHE A 66 10.32 -1.82 -2.76
N LEU A 67 9.70 -2.69 -1.98
CA LEU A 67 8.29 -3.00 -1.99
C LEU A 67 7.47 -1.90 -1.31
N VAL A 68 7.98 -1.22 -0.28
CA VAL A 68 7.22 -0.18 0.41
C VAL A 68 6.77 0.95 -0.56
N PRO A 69 7.62 1.52 -1.43
CA PRO A 69 7.16 2.47 -2.46
C PRO A 69 6.08 1.90 -3.40
N ILE A 70 6.21 0.61 -3.77
CA ILE A 70 5.24 -0.06 -4.64
C ILE A 70 3.90 -0.22 -3.90
N MET A 71 3.94 -0.61 -2.64
CA MET A 71 2.76 -0.69 -1.78
C MET A 71 2.10 0.67 -1.63
N THR A 72 2.86 1.75 -1.45
CA THR A 72 2.32 3.13 -1.41
C THR A 72 1.51 3.45 -2.67
N ALA A 73 2.06 3.14 -3.84
CA ALA A 73 1.38 3.39 -5.11
C ALA A 73 0.12 2.53 -5.29
N VAL A 74 0.20 1.24 -4.93
CA VAL A 74 -0.95 0.31 -4.99
C VAL A 74 -2.06 0.73 -4.01
N LEU A 75 -1.71 1.03 -2.76
CA LEU A 75 -2.67 1.43 -1.73
C LEU A 75 -3.35 2.75 -2.09
N ARG A 76 -2.64 3.68 -2.73
CA ARG A 76 -3.24 4.90 -3.26
C ARG A 76 -4.38 4.59 -4.24
N GLU A 77 -4.13 3.71 -5.20
CA GLU A 77 -5.15 3.31 -6.18
C GLU A 77 -6.33 2.60 -5.50
N VAL A 78 -6.07 1.76 -4.50
CA VAL A 78 -7.13 1.10 -3.72
C VAL A 78 -7.99 2.12 -2.97
N VAL A 79 -7.36 3.07 -2.26
CA VAL A 79 -8.10 4.12 -1.52
C VAL A 79 -8.93 4.97 -2.47
N LEU A 80 -8.37 5.38 -3.61
CA LEU A 80 -9.09 6.15 -4.63
C LEU A 80 -10.26 5.36 -5.22
N TYR A 81 -10.05 4.07 -5.51
CA TYR A 81 -11.09 3.18 -5.99
C TYR A 81 -12.22 3.05 -4.97
N VAL A 82 -11.91 2.82 -3.69
CA VAL A 82 -12.91 2.72 -2.63
C VAL A 82 -13.72 4.02 -2.52
N MET A 83 -13.05 5.17 -2.48
CA MET A 83 -13.74 6.48 -2.46
C MET A 83 -14.68 6.65 -3.66
N GLN A 84 -14.28 6.18 -4.84
CA GLN A 84 -15.10 6.25 -6.04
C GLN A 84 -16.36 5.37 -5.94
N ILE A 85 -16.27 4.16 -5.38
CA ILE A 85 -17.41 3.23 -5.27
C ILE A 85 -18.32 3.54 -4.08
N THR A 86 -17.82 4.21 -3.03
CA THR A 86 -18.62 4.63 -1.88
C THR A 86 -19.19 6.04 -2.04
N GLY A 87 -18.65 6.85 -2.95
CA GLY A 87 -19.04 8.25 -3.13
C GLY A 87 -18.48 9.19 -2.05
N GLU A 88 -17.57 8.69 -1.22
CA GLU A 88 -17.00 9.42 -0.09
C GLU A 88 -15.97 10.45 -0.56
N LYS A 89 -16.07 11.68 -0.03
CA LYS A 89 -15.18 12.78 -0.41
C LYS A 89 -13.89 12.81 0.39
N ALA A 90 -13.85 12.11 1.51
CA ALA A 90 -12.68 12.02 2.38
C ALA A 90 -12.36 10.55 2.67
N PRO A 91 -11.09 10.14 2.56
CA PRO A 91 -10.66 8.82 2.99
C PRO A 91 -10.67 8.74 4.51
N CYS A 92 -11.53 7.89 5.05
CA CYS A 92 -11.58 7.58 6.47
C CYS A 92 -11.43 6.05 6.67
N PRO A 93 -10.87 5.55 7.78
CA PRO A 93 -10.74 4.10 7.96
C PRO A 93 -12.07 3.35 7.83
N GLU A 94 -13.18 3.97 8.21
CA GLU A 94 -14.52 3.41 8.18
C GLU A 94 -15.01 3.09 6.77
N ILE A 95 -14.54 3.80 5.73
CA ILE A 95 -14.93 3.52 4.34
C ILE A 95 -14.42 2.14 3.87
N LEU A 96 -13.39 1.61 4.54
CA LEU A 96 -12.84 0.28 4.29
C LEU A 96 -13.65 -0.83 4.96
N ALA A 97 -14.39 -0.53 6.03
CA ALA A 97 -15.19 -1.52 6.78
C ALA A 97 -16.48 -1.92 6.04
N HIS A 98 -16.96 -1.09 5.13
CA HIS A 98 -18.24 -1.27 4.45
C HIS A 98 -18.13 -2.01 3.10
N LEU A 99 -16.99 -2.65 2.83
CA LEU A 99 -16.73 -3.35 1.59
C LEU A 99 -17.42 -4.73 1.58
N ASN A 100 -18.19 -5.00 0.53
CA ASN A 100 -18.78 -6.32 0.29
C ASN A 100 -17.81 -7.25 -0.46
N GLY A 101 -18.14 -8.54 -0.52
CA GLY A 101 -17.29 -9.55 -1.18
C GLY A 101 -17.01 -9.27 -2.66
N TYR A 102 -17.95 -8.64 -3.39
CA TYR A 102 -17.72 -8.26 -4.78
C TYR A 102 -16.71 -7.10 -4.89
N GLN A 103 -16.80 -6.11 -4.01
CA GLN A 103 -15.84 -5.00 -3.96
C GLN A 103 -14.44 -5.47 -3.56
N LEU A 104 -14.33 -6.41 -2.62
CA LEU A 104 -13.06 -7.02 -2.24
C LEU A 104 -12.40 -7.78 -3.40
N GLU A 105 -13.19 -8.51 -4.20
CA GLU A 105 -12.72 -9.21 -5.40
C GLU A 105 -12.22 -8.22 -6.47
N GLU A 106 -12.91 -7.10 -6.68
CA GLU A 106 -12.46 -6.07 -7.61
C GLU A 106 -11.17 -5.38 -7.12
N ILE A 107 -11.04 -5.15 -5.81
CA ILE A 107 -9.80 -4.66 -5.19
C ILE A 107 -8.66 -5.67 -5.39
N HIS A 108 -8.92 -6.98 -5.25
CA HIS A 108 -7.93 -8.02 -5.51
C HIS A 108 -7.37 -7.94 -6.94
N LYS A 109 -8.26 -7.87 -7.94
CA LYS A 109 -7.89 -7.73 -9.35
C LYS A 109 -7.13 -6.44 -9.63
N LEU A 110 -7.55 -5.33 -9.01
CA LEU A 110 -6.87 -4.04 -9.11
C LEU A 110 -5.43 -4.15 -8.59
N VAL A 111 -5.24 -4.73 -7.40
CA VAL A 111 -3.92 -4.90 -6.79
C VAL A 111 -3.04 -5.80 -7.66
N LEU A 112 -3.56 -6.93 -8.15
CA LEU A 112 -2.81 -7.82 -9.04
C LEU A 112 -2.39 -7.12 -10.34
N SER A 113 -3.30 -6.37 -10.95
CA SER A 113 -3.01 -5.60 -12.17
C SER A 113 -1.89 -4.59 -11.93
N LYS A 114 -1.97 -3.82 -10.84
CA LYS A 114 -0.94 -2.83 -10.49
C LYS A 114 0.39 -3.47 -10.10
N ALA A 115 0.38 -4.52 -9.30
CA ALA A 115 1.58 -5.28 -8.93
C ALA A 115 2.33 -5.80 -10.16
N ARG A 116 1.60 -6.27 -11.19
CA ARG A 116 2.16 -6.67 -12.48
C ARG A 116 2.73 -5.50 -13.29
N GLN A 117 2.10 -4.33 -13.25
CA GLN A 117 2.65 -3.11 -13.86
C GLN A 117 4.00 -2.73 -13.24
N PHE A 118 4.15 -2.91 -11.92
CA PHE A 118 5.43 -2.76 -11.21
C PHE A 118 6.40 -3.95 -11.42
N ARG A 119 6.04 -4.93 -12.25
CA ARG A 119 6.76 -6.19 -12.53
C ARG A 119 7.17 -6.93 -11.25
N LEU A 120 6.31 -6.92 -10.23
CA LEU A 120 6.47 -7.83 -9.11
C LEU A 120 6.36 -9.28 -9.62
N SER A 121 7.09 -10.19 -8.97
CA SER A 121 6.91 -11.62 -9.27
C SER A 121 5.48 -12.04 -8.97
N GLU A 122 5.00 -13.09 -9.63
CA GLU A 122 3.65 -13.62 -9.41
C GLU A 122 3.38 -13.89 -7.93
N LYS A 123 4.31 -14.57 -7.25
CA LYS A 123 4.24 -14.82 -5.81
C LYS A 123 4.10 -13.55 -4.96
N LYS A 124 4.88 -12.49 -5.25
CA LYS A 124 4.81 -11.22 -4.51
C LYS A 124 3.52 -10.45 -4.84
N SER A 125 3.06 -10.54 -6.08
CA SER A 125 1.83 -9.89 -6.52
C SER A 125 0.62 -10.49 -5.80
N HIS A 126 0.55 -11.82 -5.74
CA HIS A 126 -0.47 -12.54 -4.97
C HIS A 126 -0.36 -12.25 -3.47
N LEU A 127 0.84 -12.32 -2.89
CA LEU A 127 1.03 -11.96 -1.48
C LEU A 127 0.50 -10.56 -1.17
N LEU A 128 0.83 -9.56 -1.98
CA LEU A 128 0.35 -8.19 -1.78
C LEU A 128 -1.19 -8.10 -1.91
N ALA A 129 -1.78 -8.73 -2.92
CA ALA A 129 -3.23 -8.73 -3.14
C ALA A 129 -3.97 -9.40 -1.99
N ASP A 130 -3.54 -10.59 -1.59
CA ASP A 130 -4.16 -11.39 -0.55
C ASP A 130 -4.03 -10.70 0.82
N THR A 131 -2.87 -10.11 1.12
CA THR A 131 -2.64 -9.35 2.36
C THR A 131 -3.51 -8.10 2.43
N ILE A 132 -3.65 -7.34 1.33
CA ILE A 132 -4.54 -6.16 1.30
C ILE A 132 -6.00 -6.58 1.50
N VAL A 133 -6.48 -7.57 0.75
CA VAL A 133 -7.88 -8.02 0.84
C VAL A 133 -8.19 -8.61 2.21
N SER A 134 -7.28 -9.41 2.77
CA SER A 134 -7.46 -9.97 4.11
C SER A 134 -7.56 -8.87 5.16
N TYR A 135 -6.68 -7.87 5.11
CA TYR A 135 -6.74 -6.73 6.03
C TYR A 135 -8.05 -5.95 5.91
N LEU A 136 -8.54 -5.70 4.69
CA LEU A 136 -9.81 -5.02 4.46
C LEU A 136 -11.00 -5.84 4.96
N ALA A 137 -10.98 -7.15 4.76
CA ALA A 137 -12.01 -8.06 5.27
C ALA A 137 -12.02 -8.11 6.81
N GLU A 138 -10.86 -8.16 7.45
CA GLU A 138 -10.73 -8.10 8.92
C GLU A 138 -11.26 -6.77 9.48
N PHE A 139 -11.00 -5.66 8.77
CA PHE A 139 -11.53 -4.35 9.14
C PHE A 139 -13.06 -4.31 9.11
N SER A 140 -13.69 -5.05 8.20
CA SER A 140 -15.15 -5.22 8.14
C SER A 140 -15.68 -6.03 9.33
N ILE A 141 -14.97 -7.10 9.72
CA ILE A 141 -15.38 -7.99 10.82
C ILE A 141 -15.26 -7.30 12.19
N GLN A 142 -14.16 -6.56 12.44
CA GLN A 142 -13.93 -5.90 13.73
C GLN A 142 -14.94 -4.79 14.03
N ASN A 143 -15.51 -4.14 13.01
CA ASN A 143 -16.54 -3.11 13.17
C ASN A 143 -17.97 -3.68 13.27
N TYR A 144 -18.16 -5.00 13.10
CA TYR A 144 -19.46 -5.68 13.21
C TYR A 144 -19.73 -6.29 14.60
N LEU A 145 -18.83 -6.10 15.57
CA LEU A 145 -19.11 -6.39 16.97
C LEU A 145 -19.61 -5.11 17.65
N PRO A 146 -20.94 -4.88 17.77
CA PRO A 146 -21.42 -3.86 18.70
C PRO A 146 -20.92 -4.25 20.09
N GLY A 147 -20.27 -3.29 20.76
CA GLY A 147 -19.85 -3.44 22.14
C GLY A 147 -20.98 -3.96 23.01
N ASN A 148 -20.68 -5.02 23.75
CA ASN A 148 -21.46 -5.56 24.85
C ASN A 148 -21.27 -4.68 26.09
#